data_AF-A0A970UX28-F1
#
_entry.id   AF-A0A970UX28-F1
#
_cell.length_a   1.000
_cell.length_b   1.000
_cell.length_c   1.000
_cell.angle_alpha   90.00
_cell.angle_beta   90.00
_cell.angle_gamma   90.00
#
_symmetry.space_group_name_H-M   'P 1'
#
loop_
_entity.id
_entity.type
_entity.pdbx_description
1 polymer ?
#
loop_
_entity_poly.entity_id
_entity_poly.type
_entity_poly.pdbx_seq_one_letter_code
_entity_poly.pdbx_strand_id
1 'polypeptide(L)'
;MIGKNSFKSSISIENIFLGDQHKEALARAMFVLDNCGIFLLYGEPGSGKSTLIRLFISQLDPSRYSVCYINNSRLTPKDLYSSVLESLAVSPYHILSKVKKQFYEVLGNVFNNHQKQLVVLIDNAQSLPMQTVNEIRYMRSFEYDSISPISLILIGHQDLLPMLRLRTFEPLFYRINSQYHFKGLTRNQTSDYIEKQLSLSGLSMLFPDEIISKIWGRSKGLPQIINTICTSCLIDMAANSLKLVDNAVLERVLADLHY
;
A
#
# COMPACT_ATOMS: atom_id res chain seq x y z
N MET A 1 -29.60 12.09 -7.64
CA MET A 1 -28.27 11.84 -8.25
C MET A 1 -27.53 10.87 -7.35
N ILE A 2 -27.25 9.66 -7.82
CA ILE A 2 -26.41 8.70 -7.09
C ILE A 2 -25.08 9.40 -6.84
N GLY A 3 -24.64 9.45 -5.58
CA GLY A 3 -23.47 10.21 -5.14
C GLY A 3 -22.27 9.89 -6.00
N LYS A 4 -21.97 10.77 -6.96
CA LYS A 4 -20.97 10.53 -8.02
C LYS A 4 -19.57 10.29 -7.47
N ASN A 5 -19.32 10.45 -6.16
CA ASN A 5 -18.00 10.39 -5.54
C ASN A 5 -17.87 9.44 -4.32
N SER A 6 -18.95 8.83 -3.84
CA SER A 6 -18.89 7.93 -2.67
C SER A 6 -18.30 6.58 -3.07
N PHE A 7 -17.49 5.99 -2.19
CA PHE A 7 -16.92 4.64 -2.34
C PHE A 7 -16.03 4.44 -3.58
N LYS A 8 -15.56 5.51 -4.21
CA LYS A 8 -14.56 5.44 -5.28
C LYS A 8 -13.20 4.96 -4.75
N SER A 9 -12.44 4.27 -5.60
CA SER A 9 -11.04 3.91 -5.30
C SER A 9 -10.09 5.11 -5.40
N SER A 10 -10.39 6.09 -6.27
CA SER A 10 -9.58 7.28 -6.53
C SER A 10 -10.00 8.49 -5.69
N ILE A 11 -9.92 8.36 -4.36
CA ILE A 11 -10.19 9.47 -3.43
C ILE A 11 -8.95 10.37 -3.33
N SER A 12 -9.14 11.69 -3.22
CA SER A 12 -8.04 12.66 -2.96
C SER A 12 -7.44 12.43 -1.57
N ILE A 13 -6.17 12.81 -1.37
CA ILE A 13 -5.45 12.54 -0.11
C ILE A 13 -6.17 13.15 1.10
N GLU A 14 -6.70 14.36 0.95
CA GLU A 14 -7.47 15.10 1.97
C GLU A 14 -8.74 14.38 2.44
N ASN A 15 -9.27 13.50 1.58
CA ASN A 15 -10.53 12.80 1.82
C ASN A 15 -10.31 11.34 2.25
N ILE A 16 -9.06 10.89 2.41
CA ILE A 16 -8.74 9.57 2.92
C ILE A 16 -9.25 9.43 4.35
N PHE A 17 -9.93 8.32 4.64
CA PHE A 17 -10.26 7.96 6.01
C PHE A 17 -9.00 7.52 6.76
N LEU A 18 -8.54 8.34 7.71
CA LEU A 18 -7.35 8.10 8.52
C LEU A 18 -7.70 7.45 9.85
N GLY A 19 -7.98 6.14 9.82
CA GLY A 19 -8.11 5.33 11.03
C GLY A 19 -6.76 5.13 11.75
N ASP A 20 -6.80 4.63 12.99
CA ASP A 20 -5.60 4.45 13.81
C ASP A 20 -4.54 3.54 13.16
N GLN A 21 -4.98 2.54 12.40
CA GLN A 21 -4.07 1.68 11.63
C GLN A 21 -3.22 2.48 10.62
N HIS A 22 -3.79 3.48 9.96
CA HIS A 22 -3.08 4.32 9.01
C HIS A 22 -2.07 5.23 9.73
N LYS A 23 -2.47 5.81 10.86
CA LYS A 23 -1.59 6.68 11.66
C LYS A 23 -0.37 5.91 12.18
N GLU A 24 -0.60 4.73 12.73
CA GLU A 24 0.48 3.88 13.24
C GLU A 24 1.41 3.40 12.14
N ALA A 25 0.86 2.89 11.03
CA ALA A 25 1.66 2.40 9.91
C ALA A 25 2.47 3.53 9.26
N LEU A 26 1.89 4.72 9.12
CA LEU A 26 2.56 5.90 8.59
C LEU A 26 3.70 6.33 9.52
N ALA A 27 3.48 6.40 10.83
CA ALA A 27 4.51 6.75 11.80
C ALA A 27 5.69 5.77 11.76
N ARG A 28 5.41 4.46 11.65
CA ARG A 28 6.44 3.43 11.47
C ARG A 28 7.21 3.59 10.16
N ALA A 29 6.52 3.89 9.06
CA ALA A 29 7.15 4.11 7.75
C ALA A 29 8.07 5.33 7.77
N MET A 30 7.63 6.44 8.36
CA MET A 30 8.43 7.67 8.52
C MET A 30 9.66 7.43 9.41
N PHE A 31 9.50 6.73 10.54
CA PHE A 31 10.63 6.34 11.38
C PHE A 31 11.66 5.50 10.61
N VAL A 32 11.22 4.55 9.80
CA VAL A 32 12.13 3.74 8.99
C VAL A 32 12.82 4.58 7.92
N LEU A 33 12.10 5.49 7.27
CA LEU A 33 12.64 6.43 6.29
C LEU A 33 13.79 7.26 6.88
N ASP A 34 13.60 7.83 8.06
CA ASP A 34 14.61 8.67 8.72
C ASP A 34 15.89 7.89 9.09
N ASN A 35 15.78 6.57 9.29
CA ASN A 35 16.90 5.68 9.59
C ASN A 35 17.43 4.95 8.34
N CYS A 36 17.01 5.36 7.15
CA CYS A 36 17.31 4.69 5.88
C CYS A 36 17.02 3.17 5.90
N GLY A 37 16.01 2.71 6.64
CA GLY A 37 15.77 1.29 6.93
C GLY A 37 14.86 0.56 5.92
N ILE A 38 14.53 -0.69 6.22
CA ILE A 38 13.55 -1.51 5.49
C ILE A 38 12.24 -1.57 6.28
N PHE A 39 11.14 -1.18 5.66
CA PHE A 39 9.79 -1.27 6.20
C PHE A 39 8.99 -2.35 5.45
N LEU A 40 8.36 -3.24 6.21
CA LEU A 40 7.50 -4.28 5.66
C LEU A 40 6.03 -3.95 5.87
N LEU A 41 5.28 -3.75 4.80
CA LEU A 41 3.85 -3.47 4.82
C LEU A 41 3.07 -4.63 4.19
N TYR A 42 2.23 -5.32 4.96
CA TYR A 42 1.48 -6.46 4.44
C TYR A 42 0.04 -6.52 4.96
N GLY A 43 -0.81 -7.29 4.29
CA GLY A 43 -2.21 -7.48 4.67
C GLY A 43 -3.09 -7.92 3.51
N GLU A 44 -4.36 -8.15 3.76
CA GLU A 44 -5.30 -8.67 2.77
C GLU A 44 -5.46 -7.76 1.53
N PRO A 45 -5.79 -8.31 0.34
CA PRO A 45 -6.23 -7.50 -0.78
C PRO A 45 -7.38 -6.57 -0.37
N GLY A 46 -7.30 -5.30 -0.77
CA GLY A 46 -8.32 -4.32 -0.43
C GLY A 46 -8.29 -3.78 1.01
N SER A 47 -7.27 -4.11 1.82
CA SER A 47 -7.13 -3.64 3.21
C SER A 47 -6.73 -2.17 3.37
N GLY A 48 -6.34 -1.48 2.30
CA GLY A 48 -5.94 -0.07 2.33
C GLY A 48 -4.42 0.21 2.22
N LYS A 49 -3.59 -0.80 1.95
CA LYS A 49 -2.13 -0.65 1.76
C LYS A 49 -1.77 0.44 0.73
N SER A 50 -2.37 0.42 -0.45
CA SER A 50 -2.12 1.42 -1.50
C SER A 50 -2.56 2.83 -1.08
N THR A 51 -3.60 2.93 -0.25
CA THR A 51 -4.03 4.21 0.35
C THR A 51 -2.97 4.76 1.30
N LEU A 52 -2.37 3.91 2.15
CA LEU A 52 -1.24 4.29 2.99
C LEU A 52 -0.04 4.75 2.15
N ILE A 53 0.33 4.01 1.09
CA ILE A 53 1.46 4.38 0.24
C ILE A 53 1.25 5.78 -0.37
N ARG A 54 0.06 6.06 -0.89
CA ARG A 54 -0.27 7.38 -1.45
C ARG A 54 -0.15 8.48 -0.40
N LEU A 55 -0.63 8.23 0.82
CA LEU A 55 -0.48 9.15 1.95
C LEU A 55 0.99 9.36 2.32
N PHE A 56 1.76 8.29 2.45
CA PHE A 56 3.18 8.33 2.77
C PHE A 56 3.97 9.15 1.74
N ILE A 57 3.83 8.84 0.45
CA ILE A 57 4.51 9.58 -0.63
C ILE A 57 4.12 11.06 -0.60
N SER A 58 2.85 11.39 -0.33
CA SER A 58 2.39 12.77 -0.27
C SER A 58 2.97 13.60 0.88
N GLN A 59 3.51 12.95 1.91
CA GLN A 59 4.18 13.61 3.03
C GLN A 59 5.68 13.80 2.80
N LEU A 60 6.23 13.22 1.73
CA LEU A 60 7.66 13.35 1.42
C LEU A 60 7.94 14.67 0.73
N ASP A 61 8.86 15.44 1.30
CA ASP A 61 9.38 16.66 0.68
C ASP A 61 10.13 16.31 -0.62
N PRO A 62 9.64 16.75 -1.79
CA PRO A 62 10.28 16.45 -3.07
C PRO A 62 11.68 17.04 -3.21
N SER A 63 12.07 18.02 -2.38
CA SER A 63 13.43 18.58 -2.36
C SER A 63 14.41 17.69 -1.59
N ARG A 64 13.90 16.84 -0.69
CA ARG A 64 14.70 15.94 0.18
C ARG A 64 14.66 14.49 -0.27
N TYR A 65 13.58 14.04 -0.90
CA TYR A 65 13.39 12.63 -1.26
C TYR A 65 13.17 12.42 -2.76
N SER A 66 13.77 11.36 -3.29
CA SER A 66 13.49 10.81 -4.63
C SER A 66 12.74 9.50 -4.46
N VAL A 67 11.59 9.35 -5.10
CA VAL A 67 10.72 8.18 -4.93
C VAL A 67 10.75 7.30 -6.18
N CYS A 68 11.12 6.04 -5.99
CA CYS A 68 11.03 4.98 -7.00
C CYS A 68 9.92 4.02 -6.60
N TYR A 69 8.80 4.01 -7.33
CA TYR A 69 7.69 3.08 -7.10
C TYR A 69 7.70 1.98 -8.15
N ILE A 70 7.87 0.73 -7.71
CA ILE A 70 7.95 -0.46 -8.55
C ILE A 70 6.71 -1.33 -8.27
N ASN A 71 5.91 -1.58 -9.30
CA ASN A 71 4.78 -2.49 -9.25
C ASN A 71 4.87 -3.50 -10.39
N ASN A 72 5.69 -4.54 -10.21
CA ASN A 72 5.92 -5.57 -11.22
C ASN A 72 6.03 -6.95 -10.56
N SER A 73 5.07 -7.83 -10.85
CA SER A 73 4.95 -9.17 -10.28
C SER A 73 6.01 -10.18 -10.78
N ARG A 74 6.88 -9.79 -11.71
CA ARG A 74 8.02 -10.61 -12.20
C ARG A 74 9.31 -9.81 -12.29
N LEU A 75 9.53 -8.91 -11.33
CA LEU A 75 10.72 -8.07 -11.27
C LEU A 75 11.97 -8.93 -11.21
N THR A 76 12.76 -8.97 -12.29
CA THR A 76 14.06 -9.66 -12.30
C THR A 76 15.12 -8.83 -11.57
N PRO A 77 16.26 -9.40 -11.16
CA PRO A 77 17.38 -8.62 -10.61
C PRO A 77 17.79 -7.44 -11.47
N LYS A 78 17.83 -7.63 -12.80
CA LYS A 78 18.19 -6.56 -13.74
C LYS A 78 17.16 -5.45 -13.69
N ASP A 79 15.87 -5.81 -13.75
CA ASP A 79 14.78 -4.83 -13.76
C ASP A 79 14.69 -4.06 -12.44
N LEU A 80 15.05 -4.68 -11.31
CA LEU A 80 15.17 -3.99 -10.01
C LEU A 80 16.16 -2.82 -10.08
N TYR A 81 17.40 -3.08 -10.53
CA TYR A 81 18.42 -2.03 -10.68
C TYR A 81 18.06 -1.01 -11.76
N SER A 82 17.52 -1.48 -12.90
CA SER A 82 17.05 -0.61 -13.99
C SER A 82 15.96 0.36 -13.51
N SER A 83 14.96 -0.11 -12.78
CA SER A 83 13.84 0.72 -12.31
C SER A 83 14.32 1.86 -11.41
N VAL A 84 15.32 1.60 -10.57
CA VAL A 84 15.92 2.64 -9.72
C VAL A 84 16.70 3.65 -10.55
N LEU A 85 17.54 3.19 -11.47
CA LEU A 85 18.30 4.08 -12.36
C LEU A 85 17.37 4.97 -13.20
N GLU A 86 16.30 4.40 -13.75
CA GLU A 86 15.29 5.13 -14.53
C GLU A 86 14.59 6.19 -13.67
N SER A 87 14.28 5.88 -12.40
CA SER A 87 13.70 6.87 -11.47
C SER A 87 14.64 8.05 -11.16
N LEU A 88 15.95 7.85 -11.36
CA LEU A 88 16.98 8.88 -11.27
C LEU A 88 17.31 9.51 -12.64
N ALA A 89 16.48 9.27 -13.66
CA ALA A 89 16.67 9.72 -15.03
C ALA A 89 17.97 9.23 -15.70
N VAL A 90 18.46 8.05 -15.29
CA VAL A 90 19.63 7.39 -15.88
C VAL A 90 19.18 6.24 -16.78
N SER A 91 19.66 6.20 -18.02
CA SER A 91 19.40 5.08 -18.94
C SER A 91 20.19 3.83 -18.50
N PRO A 92 19.52 2.71 -18.19
CA PRO A 92 20.20 1.53 -17.66
C PRO A 92 20.80 0.67 -18.75
N TYR A 93 21.93 0.03 -18.46
CA TYR A 93 22.45 -1.04 -19.32
C TYR A 93 21.56 -2.28 -19.32
N HIS A 94 21.57 -3.03 -20.43
CA HIS A 94 20.77 -4.26 -20.57
C HIS A 94 21.39 -5.52 -19.94
N ILE A 95 22.66 -5.45 -19.52
CA ILE A 95 23.40 -6.58 -18.94
C ILE A 95 23.42 -6.42 -17.41
N LEU A 96 23.04 -7.46 -16.67
CA LEU A 96 22.91 -7.44 -15.20
C LEU A 96 24.18 -6.92 -14.49
N SER A 97 25.36 -7.44 -14.85
CA SER A 97 26.62 -7.01 -14.22
C SER A 97 26.94 -5.53 -14.48
N LYS A 98 26.63 -5.03 -15.68
CA LYS A 98 26.84 -3.62 -16.05
C LYS A 98 25.85 -2.69 -15.35
N VAL A 99 24.56 -3.04 -15.33
CA VAL A 99 23.53 -2.22 -14.65
C VAL A 99 23.74 -2.20 -13.14
N LYS A 100 24.16 -3.32 -12.54
CA LYS A 100 24.49 -3.37 -11.11
C LYS A 100 25.70 -2.49 -10.78
N LYS A 101 26.75 -2.51 -11.61
CA LYS A 101 27.90 -1.61 -11.45
C LYS A 101 27.48 -0.14 -11.59
N GLN A 102 26.74 0.19 -12.65
CA GLN A 102 26.20 1.52 -12.90
C GLN A 102 25.32 2.02 -11.74
N PHE A 103 24.50 1.14 -11.17
CA PHE A 103 23.68 1.45 -10.01
C PHE A 103 24.51 1.93 -8.81
N TYR A 104 25.58 1.22 -8.45
CA TYR A 104 26.43 1.65 -7.33
C TYR A 104 27.19 2.94 -7.63
N GLU A 105 27.66 3.14 -8.86
CA GLU A 105 28.32 4.39 -9.28
C GLU A 105 27.37 5.59 -9.16
N VAL A 106 26.15 5.46 -9.69
CA VAL A 106 25.12 6.52 -9.61
C VAL A 106 24.70 6.77 -8.17
N LEU A 107 24.44 5.71 -7.39
CA LEU A 107 24.02 5.83 -6.00
C LEU A 107 25.08 6.49 -5.12
N GLY A 108 26.36 6.18 -5.35
CA GLY A 108 27.47 6.85 -4.69
C GLY A 108 27.53 8.34 -5.00
N ASN A 109 27.30 8.72 -6.26
CA ASN A 109 27.24 10.13 -6.65
C ASN A 109 26.04 10.85 -6.02
N VAL A 110 24.87 10.21 -5.96
CA VAL A 110 23.67 10.77 -5.30
C VAL A 110 23.96 11.00 -3.81
N PHE A 111 24.55 10.02 -3.14
CA PHE A 111 24.86 10.08 -1.72
C PHE A 111 25.93 11.14 -1.40
N ASN A 112 27.07 11.10 -2.09
CA ASN A 112 28.23 11.98 -1.82
C ASN A 112 27.95 13.45 -2.13
N ASN A 113 27.10 13.73 -3.11
CA ASN A 113 26.72 15.11 -3.44
C ASN A 113 25.58 15.63 -2.57
N HIS A 114 25.23 14.93 -1.47
CA HIS A 114 24.10 15.24 -0.60
C HIS A 114 22.81 15.52 -1.38
N GLN A 115 22.57 14.74 -2.44
CA GLN A 115 21.33 14.84 -3.18
C GLN A 115 20.18 14.24 -2.36
N LYS A 116 19.02 14.17 -3.00
CA LYS A 116 17.80 13.59 -2.41
C LYS A 116 18.04 12.16 -1.93
N GLN A 117 17.53 11.85 -0.74
CA GLN A 117 17.49 10.49 -0.22
C GLN A 117 16.55 9.64 -1.08
N LEU A 118 17.04 8.49 -1.53
CA LEU A 118 16.27 7.59 -2.37
C LEU A 118 15.35 6.70 -1.53
N VAL A 119 14.08 6.66 -1.91
CA VAL A 119 13.04 5.82 -1.32
C VAL A 119 12.52 4.87 -2.39
N VAL A 120 12.73 3.58 -2.21
CA VAL A 120 12.26 2.54 -3.14
C VAL A 120 11.08 1.83 -2.52
N LEU A 121 9.95 1.81 -3.23
CA LEU A 121 8.75 1.08 -2.84
C LEU A 121 8.56 -0.06 -3.83
N ILE A 122 8.48 -1.30 -3.34
CA ILE A 122 8.22 -2.48 -4.15
C ILE A 122 6.87 -3.06 -3.75
N ASP A 123 5.87 -2.85 -4.59
CA ASP A 123 4.53 -3.44 -4.42
C ASP A 123 4.47 -4.85 -5.00
N ASN A 124 3.56 -5.65 -4.48
CA ASN A 124 3.44 -7.09 -4.76
C ASN A 124 4.73 -7.87 -4.48
N ALA A 125 5.44 -7.51 -3.41
CA ALA A 125 6.71 -8.13 -3.04
C ALA A 125 6.61 -9.65 -2.78
N GLN A 126 5.42 -10.17 -2.48
CA GLN A 126 5.16 -11.62 -2.35
C GLN A 126 5.40 -12.40 -3.66
N SER A 127 5.33 -11.71 -4.80
CA SER A 127 5.49 -12.30 -6.13
C SER A 127 6.93 -12.21 -6.65
N LEU A 128 7.85 -11.61 -5.89
CA LEU A 128 9.24 -11.45 -6.33
C LEU A 128 9.92 -12.81 -6.51
N PRO A 129 10.66 -13.01 -7.62
CA PRO A 129 11.52 -14.16 -7.78
C PRO A 129 12.57 -14.22 -6.66
N MET A 130 12.93 -15.43 -6.23
CA MET A 130 13.93 -15.66 -5.17
C MET A 130 15.25 -14.91 -5.42
N GLN A 131 15.71 -14.89 -6.67
CA GLN A 131 16.94 -14.18 -7.06
C GLN A 131 16.83 -12.67 -6.78
N THR A 132 15.68 -12.07 -7.03
CA THR A 132 15.43 -10.63 -6.81
C THR A 132 15.36 -10.31 -5.31
N VAL A 133 14.69 -11.15 -4.51
CA VAL A 133 14.64 -10.96 -3.05
C VAL A 133 16.04 -11.00 -2.45
N ASN A 134 16.91 -11.90 -2.91
CA ASN A 134 18.31 -11.95 -2.48
C ASN A 134 19.09 -10.69 -2.89
N GLU A 135 18.77 -10.09 -4.03
CA GLU A 135 19.42 -8.87 -4.52
C GLU A 135 19.05 -7.62 -3.73
N ILE A 136 17.85 -7.58 -3.13
CA ILE A 136 17.43 -6.47 -2.26
C ILE A 136 18.43 -6.23 -1.13
N ARG A 137 19.00 -7.30 -0.56
CA ARG A 137 20.04 -7.19 0.48
C ARG A 137 21.25 -6.41 -0.03
N TYR A 138 21.74 -6.75 -1.22
CA TYR A 138 22.94 -6.15 -1.81
C TYR A 138 22.71 -4.72 -2.25
N MET A 139 21.50 -4.40 -2.73
CA MET A 139 21.14 -3.07 -3.21
C MET A 139 21.39 -1.96 -2.16
N ARG A 140 21.32 -2.31 -0.87
CA ARG A 140 21.53 -1.37 0.26
C ARG A 140 22.95 -1.37 0.83
N SER A 141 23.76 -2.36 0.46
CA SER A 141 25.12 -2.53 0.97
C SER A 141 26.06 -1.55 0.28
N PHE A 142 26.32 -0.39 0.90
CA PHE A 142 27.26 0.63 0.43
C PHE A 142 28.46 0.78 1.39
N GLU A 143 29.64 1.14 0.87
CA GLU A 143 30.89 1.32 1.64
C GLU A 143 31.14 0.22 2.68
N TYR A 144 31.30 -1.04 2.26
CA TYR A 144 31.52 -2.18 3.16
C TYR A 144 30.43 -2.34 4.26
N ASP A 145 29.16 -2.10 3.92
CA ASP A 145 27.99 -2.15 4.83
C ASP A 145 27.96 -1.02 5.89
N SER A 146 28.82 -0.01 5.80
CA SER A 146 28.82 1.11 6.76
C SER A 146 27.73 2.16 6.50
N ILE A 147 27.20 2.22 5.27
CA ILE A 147 26.19 3.20 4.87
C ILE A 147 25.05 2.51 4.10
N SER A 148 23.81 2.87 4.41
CA SER A 148 22.62 2.51 3.64
C SER A 148 21.98 3.77 3.07
N PRO A 149 22.24 4.14 1.81
CA PRO A 149 21.74 5.39 1.23
C PRO A 149 20.27 5.30 0.75
N ILE A 150 19.63 4.13 0.91
CA ILE A 150 18.29 3.83 0.37
C ILE A 150 17.36 3.37 1.48
N SER A 151 16.20 4.00 1.57
CA SER A 151 15.05 3.48 2.32
C SER A 151 14.23 2.55 1.44
N LEU A 152 13.84 1.40 1.97
CA LEU A 152 13.08 0.40 1.21
C LEU A 152 11.75 0.12 1.89
N ILE A 153 10.67 0.13 1.12
CA ILE A 153 9.34 -0.27 1.58
C ILE A 153 8.89 -1.46 0.74
N LEU A 154 8.77 -2.62 1.37
CA LEU A 154 8.24 -3.84 0.76
C LEU A 154 6.76 -3.94 1.06
N ILE A 155 5.93 -3.92 0.02
CA ILE A 155 4.48 -4.02 0.15
C ILE A 155 3.98 -5.34 -0.42
N GLY A 156 3.08 -6.01 0.29
CA GLY A 156 2.48 -7.22 -0.26
C GLY A 156 1.27 -7.76 0.48
N HIS A 157 0.91 -8.98 0.14
CA HIS A 157 -0.20 -9.71 0.77
C HIS A 157 0.23 -10.38 2.07
N GLN A 158 -0.70 -11.02 2.77
CA GLN A 158 -0.41 -11.74 4.02
C GLN A 158 0.70 -12.79 3.89
N ASP A 159 0.91 -13.34 2.69
CA ASP A 159 1.94 -14.33 2.39
C ASP A 159 3.36 -13.77 2.35
N LEU A 160 3.51 -12.44 2.28
CA LEU A 160 4.82 -11.79 2.20
C LEU A 160 5.68 -12.06 3.45
N LEU A 161 5.10 -11.96 4.65
CA LEU A 161 5.83 -12.19 5.89
C LEU A 161 6.27 -13.68 6.02
N PRO A 162 5.37 -14.68 5.84
CA PRO A 162 5.77 -16.08 5.78
C PRO A 162 6.87 -16.36 4.74
N MET A 163 6.77 -15.77 3.55
CA MET A 163 7.78 -15.90 2.50
C MET A 163 9.14 -15.39 2.98
N LEU A 164 9.22 -14.17 3.53
CA LEU A 164 10.48 -13.59 4.01
C LEU A 164 11.09 -14.33 5.21
N ARG A 165 10.30 -15.12 5.96
CA ARG A 165 10.78 -15.96 7.07
C ARG A 165 11.40 -17.29 6.61
N LEU A 166 11.34 -17.63 5.32
CA LEU A 166 12.04 -18.80 4.80
C LEU A 166 13.56 -18.65 5.00
N ARG A 167 14.25 -19.76 5.33
CA ARG A 167 15.71 -19.76 5.59
C ARG A 167 16.54 -19.07 4.50
N THR A 168 16.13 -19.20 3.25
CA THR A 168 16.82 -18.58 2.10
C THR A 168 16.81 -17.04 2.16
N PHE A 169 15.82 -16.43 2.83
CA PHE A 169 15.67 -14.97 2.97
C PHE A 169 15.93 -14.45 4.38
N GLU A 170 16.31 -15.32 5.31
CA GLU A 170 16.65 -14.95 6.70
C GLU A 170 17.65 -13.77 6.78
N PRO A 171 18.69 -13.67 5.93
CA PRO A 171 19.59 -12.51 5.94
C PRO A 171 18.93 -11.17 5.59
N LEU A 172 17.89 -11.18 4.74
CA LEU A 172 17.10 -9.98 4.45
C LEU A 172 16.11 -9.72 5.58
N PHE A 173 15.48 -10.75 6.11
CA PHE A 173 14.49 -10.65 7.18
C PHE A 173 15.05 -9.93 8.42
N TYR A 174 16.27 -10.26 8.85
CA TYR A 174 16.91 -9.58 9.99
C TYR A 174 17.28 -8.12 9.73
N ARG A 175 17.27 -7.66 8.47
CA ARG A 175 17.48 -6.24 8.12
C ARG A 175 16.17 -5.44 8.11
N ILE A 176 15.02 -6.07 8.35
CA ILE A 176 13.73 -5.38 8.44
C ILE A 176 13.65 -4.62 9.76
N ASN A 177 13.59 -3.29 9.68
CA ASN A 177 13.60 -2.41 10.86
C ASN A 177 12.23 -2.29 11.51
N SER A 178 11.16 -2.33 10.71
CA SER A 178 9.79 -2.30 11.21
C SER A 178 8.86 -2.99 10.23
N GLN A 179 7.76 -3.51 10.76
CA GLN A 179 6.72 -4.14 9.97
C GLN A 179 5.34 -3.70 10.44
N TYR A 180 4.36 -3.73 9.54
CA TYR A 180 2.98 -3.46 9.86
C TYR A 180 2.03 -4.36 9.07
N HIS A 181 1.07 -4.94 9.79
CA HIS A 181 0.01 -5.78 9.24
C HIS A 181 -1.31 -5.00 9.17
N PHE A 182 -1.73 -4.61 7.96
CA PHE A 182 -3.06 -4.05 7.73
C PHE A 182 -4.13 -5.12 7.88
N LYS A 183 -4.99 -4.94 8.87
CA LYS A 183 -6.16 -5.78 9.10
C LYS A 183 -7.41 -5.08 8.57
N GLY A 184 -8.51 -5.84 8.46
CA GLY A 184 -9.83 -5.23 8.28
C GLY A 184 -10.13 -4.22 9.38
N LEU A 185 -10.98 -3.25 9.06
CA LEU A 185 -11.52 -2.27 10.00
C LEU A 185 -12.30 -2.99 11.10
N THR A 186 -12.26 -2.45 12.32
CA THR A 186 -13.19 -2.87 13.36
C THR A 186 -14.62 -2.48 12.98
N ARG A 187 -15.61 -3.03 13.68
CA ARG A 187 -17.02 -2.67 13.48
C ARG A 187 -17.25 -1.17 13.59
N ASN A 188 -16.69 -0.53 14.62
CA ASN A 188 -16.83 0.91 14.83
C ASN A 188 -16.13 1.70 13.73
N GLN A 189 -14.90 1.32 13.37
CA GLN A 189 -14.18 1.95 12.26
C GLN A 189 -14.92 1.77 10.92
N THR A 190 -15.66 0.68 10.73
CA THR A 190 -16.48 0.45 9.54
C THR A 190 -17.65 1.44 9.47
N SER A 191 -18.29 1.72 10.61
CA SER A 191 -19.32 2.76 10.70
C SER A 191 -18.75 4.14 10.31
N ASP A 192 -17.66 4.55 10.97
CA ASP A 192 -17.01 5.84 10.72
C ASP A 192 -16.56 5.97 9.25
N TYR A 193 -16.07 4.86 8.68
CA TYR A 193 -15.64 4.79 7.29
C TYR A 193 -16.82 4.98 6.33
N ILE A 194 -17.93 4.26 6.53
CA ILE A 194 -19.13 4.38 5.70
C ILE A 194 -19.68 5.80 5.76
N GLU A 195 -19.77 6.38 6.95
CA GLU A 195 -20.25 7.74 7.15
C GLU A 195 -19.36 8.78 6.44
N LYS A 196 -18.03 8.66 6.59
CA LYS A 196 -17.08 9.51 5.86
C LYS A 196 -17.26 9.36 4.35
N GLN A 197 -17.39 8.15 3.81
CA GLN A 197 -17.59 7.92 2.37
C GLN A 197 -18.90 8.51 1.84
N LEU A 198 -19.98 8.45 2.62
CA LEU A 198 -21.26 9.07 2.27
C LEU A 198 -21.16 10.60 2.24
N SER A 199 -20.47 11.18 3.23
CA SER A 199 -20.29 12.63 3.32
C SER A 199 -19.59 13.22 2.09
N LEU A 200 -18.72 12.45 1.41
CA LEU A 200 -18.04 12.88 0.17
C LEU A 200 -19.00 13.14 -1.00
N SER A 201 -20.22 12.61 -0.94
CA SER A 201 -21.30 12.91 -1.89
C SER A 201 -22.44 13.71 -1.28
N GLY A 202 -22.24 14.31 -0.09
CA GLY A 202 -23.28 15.03 0.64
C GLY A 202 -24.43 14.15 1.12
N LEU A 203 -24.20 12.84 1.27
CA LEU A 203 -25.17 11.87 1.79
C LEU A 203 -24.89 11.63 3.28
N SER A 204 -25.94 11.38 4.06
CA SER A 204 -25.84 11.01 5.48
C SER A 204 -26.97 10.05 5.86
N MET A 205 -26.75 9.24 6.90
CA MET A 205 -27.77 8.39 7.53
C MET A 205 -28.51 7.40 6.60
N LEU A 206 -27.83 6.81 5.61
CA LEU A 206 -28.46 5.83 4.71
C LEU A 206 -28.40 4.38 5.21
N PHE A 207 -27.47 4.07 6.13
CA PHE A 207 -27.21 2.72 6.62
C PHE A 207 -27.48 2.66 8.14
N PRO A 208 -28.55 1.99 8.57
CA PRO A 208 -28.80 1.73 9.99
C PRO A 208 -27.69 0.90 10.64
N ASP A 209 -27.53 1.04 11.95
CA ASP A 209 -26.43 0.43 12.72
C ASP A 209 -26.43 -1.11 12.67
N GLU A 210 -27.62 -1.72 12.54
CA GLU A 210 -27.78 -3.17 12.29
C GLU A 210 -27.26 -3.61 10.91
N ILE A 211 -27.50 -2.80 9.88
CA ILE A 211 -27.02 -3.03 8.51
C ILE A 211 -25.50 -2.88 8.48
N ILE A 212 -24.94 -1.88 9.16
CA ILE A 212 -23.49 -1.70 9.29
C ILE A 212 -22.85 -2.94 9.94
N SER A 213 -23.46 -3.48 11.01
CA SER A 213 -22.98 -4.71 11.65
C SER A 213 -22.96 -5.91 10.69
N LYS A 214 -24.00 -6.06 9.85
CA LYS A 214 -24.04 -7.12 8.83
C LYS A 214 -23.00 -6.90 7.73
N ILE A 215 -22.84 -5.68 7.24
CA ILE A 215 -21.82 -5.31 6.25
C ILE A 215 -20.43 -5.63 6.81
N TRP A 216 -20.16 -5.27 8.07
CA TRP A 216 -18.90 -5.60 8.72
C TRP A 216 -18.68 -7.11 8.81
N GLY A 217 -19.71 -7.88 9.22
CA GLY A 217 -19.61 -9.35 9.30
C GLY A 217 -19.29 -10.01 7.96
N ARG A 218 -19.87 -9.52 6.85
CA ARG A 218 -19.63 -10.05 5.50
C ARG A 218 -18.30 -9.60 4.90
N SER A 219 -17.96 -8.32 5.08
CA SER A 219 -16.72 -7.75 4.55
C SER A 219 -15.48 -8.09 5.39
N LYS A 220 -15.68 -8.55 6.64
CA LYS A 220 -14.64 -8.66 7.67
C LYS A 220 -13.89 -7.33 7.88
N GLY A 221 -14.57 -6.21 7.61
CA GLY A 221 -14.01 -4.87 7.70
C GLY A 221 -13.08 -4.48 6.53
N LEU A 222 -12.99 -5.25 5.45
CA LEU A 222 -12.13 -4.90 4.31
C LEU A 222 -12.74 -3.72 3.51
N PRO A 223 -12.05 -2.56 3.42
CA PRO A 223 -12.57 -1.37 2.74
C PRO A 223 -13.07 -1.63 1.31
N GLN A 224 -12.36 -2.46 0.53
CA GLN A 224 -12.79 -2.78 -0.83
C GLN A 224 -14.14 -3.50 -0.87
N ILE A 225 -14.36 -4.48 0.02
CA ILE A 225 -15.63 -5.22 0.07
C ILE A 225 -16.74 -4.31 0.62
N ILE A 226 -16.44 -3.50 1.64
CA ILE A 226 -17.38 -2.48 2.15
C ILE A 226 -17.82 -1.57 1.01
N ASN A 227 -16.89 -1.04 0.21
CA ASN A 227 -17.18 -0.17 -0.92
C ASN A 227 -18.08 -0.85 -1.94
N THR A 228 -17.79 -2.10 -2.29
CA THR A 228 -18.61 -2.87 -3.24
C THR A 228 -20.03 -3.05 -2.72
N ILE A 229 -20.20 -3.53 -1.48
CA ILE A 229 -21.53 -3.75 -0.89
C ILE A 229 -22.31 -2.44 -0.78
N CYS A 230 -21.69 -1.38 -0.26
CA CYS A 230 -22.36 -0.09 -0.08
C CYS A 230 -22.75 0.54 -1.42
N THR A 231 -21.88 0.46 -2.43
CA THR A 231 -22.18 0.97 -3.78
C THR A 231 -23.36 0.23 -4.39
N SER A 232 -23.39 -1.09 -4.29
CA SER A 232 -24.51 -1.91 -4.79
C SER A 232 -25.81 -1.60 -4.05
N CYS A 233 -25.77 -1.39 -2.72
CA CYS A 233 -26.94 -0.95 -1.95
C CYS A 233 -27.46 0.40 -2.43
N LEU A 234 -26.57 1.38 -2.68
CA LEU A 234 -26.97 2.69 -3.20
C LEU A 234 -27.60 2.62 -4.59
N ILE A 235 -27.15 1.69 -5.45
CA ILE A 235 -27.73 1.45 -6.77
C ILE A 235 -29.13 0.83 -6.64
N ASP A 236 -29.29 -0.21 -5.82
CA ASP A 236 -30.59 -0.86 -5.60
C ASP A 236 -31.62 0.09 -4.96
N MET A 237 -31.18 0.91 -3.99
CA MET A 237 -32.04 1.95 -3.40
C MET A 237 -32.52 2.97 -4.44
N ALA A 238 -31.64 3.40 -5.34
CA ALA A 238 -31.98 4.35 -6.39
C ALA A 238 -32.96 3.73 -7.41
N ALA A 239 -32.81 2.46 -7.74
CA ALA A 239 -33.71 1.74 -8.63
C ALA A 239 -35.12 1.57 -8.01
N ASN A 240 -35.18 1.29 -6.71
CA ASN A 240 -36.43 1.03 -5.98
C ASN A 240 -37.00 2.27 -5.26
N SER A 241 -36.41 3.46 -5.47
CA SER A 241 -36.81 4.73 -4.81
C SER A 241 -36.86 4.66 -3.27
N LEU A 242 -35.95 3.91 -2.66
CA LEU A 242 -35.86 3.73 -1.21
C LEU A 242 -35.07 4.85 -0.54
N LYS A 243 -35.41 5.18 0.71
CA LYS A 243 -34.75 6.22 1.51
C LYS A 243 -33.66 5.69 2.45
N LEU A 244 -33.74 4.42 2.84
CA LEU A 244 -32.81 3.75 3.75
C LEU A 244 -32.47 2.35 3.22
N VAL A 245 -31.27 1.87 3.53
CA VAL A 245 -30.93 0.45 3.34
C VAL A 245 -31.61 -0.34 4.43
N ASP A 246 -32.47 -1.27 4.05
CA ASP A 246 -33.05 -2.26 4.97
C ASP A 246 -32.41 -3.63 4.76
N ASN A 247 -32.86 -4.61 5.55
CA ASN A 247 -32.37 -5.97 5.45
C ASN A 247 -32.69 -6.59 4.07
N ALA A 248 -33.84 -6.26 3.46
CA ALA A 248 -34.21 -6.83 2.17
C ALA A 248 -33.28 -6.36 1.04
N VAL A 249 -32.92 -5.08 1.03
CA VAL A 249 -31.91 -4.51 0.11
C VAL A 249 -30.56 -5.22 0.30
N LEU A 250 -30.10 -5.34 1.55
CA LEU A 250 -28.81 -5.94 1.83
C LEU A 250 -28.75 -7.42 1.40
N GLU A 251 -29.77 -8.23 1.73
CA GLU A 251 -29.78 -9.65 1.35
C GLU A 251 -29.84 -9.83 -0.18
N ARG A 252 -30.59 -8.99 -0.91
CA ARG A 252 -30.55 -8.98 -2.39
C ARG A 252 -29.15 -8.71 -2.92
N VAL A 253 -28.51 -7.64 -2.43
CA VAL A 253 -27.16 -7.25 -2.85
C VAL A 253 -26.13 -8.34 -2.51
N LEU A 254 -26.22 -8.97 -1.35
CA LEU A 254 -25.30 -10.04 -0.97
C LEU A 254 -25.50 -11.28 -1.85
N ALA A 255 -26.74 -11.63 -2.20
CA ALA A 255 -27.02 -12.73 -3.12
C ALA A 255 -26.45 -12.46 -4.52
N ASP A 256 -26.60 -11.23 -5.04
CA ASP A 256 -26.08 -10.82 -6.34
C ASP A 256 -24.54 -10.82 -6.39
N LEU A 257 -23.89 -10.46 -5.28
CA LEU A 257 -22.44 -10.42 -5.16
C LEU A 257 -21.81 -11.77 -4.78
N HIS A 258 -22.63 -12.80 -4.54
CA HIS A 258 -22.21 -14.12 -4.06
C HIS A 258 -21.41 -14.08 -2.73
N TYR A 259 -21.85 -13.24 -1.78
CA TYR A 259 -21.25 -13.09 -0.44
C TYR A 259 -22.03 -13.80 0.69
#